data_AF-A0AAP4FE28-F1
#
_entry.id   AF-A0AAP4FE28-F1
#
_cell.length_a   1.000
_cell.length_b   1.000
_cell.length_c   1.000
_cell.angle_alpha   90.00
_cell.angle_beta   90.00
_cell.angle_gamma   90.00
#
_symmetry.space_group_name_H-M   'P 1'
#
loop_
_entity.id
_entity.type
_entity.pdbx_description
1 polymer ?
#
loop_
_entity_poly.entity_id
_entity_poly.type
_entity_poly.pdbx_seq_one_letter_code
_entity_poly.pdbx_strand_id
1 'polypeptide(L)'
;VSLTEMVVLKPALNSFGRWDAEDHRKRVEQLITRMKEYGQLRFRVSLGNYFTGPGSIARSYRTAKTTMVVGKQRMPESRCYF
;
A
#
# COMPACT_ATOMS: atom_id res chain seq x y z
N VAL A 1 6.72 23.62 0.98
CA VAL A 1 5.82 22.45 1.07
C VAL A 1 6.70 21.21 1.11
N SER A 2 6.56 20.30 2.09
CA SER A 2 7.37 19.07 2.17
C SER A 2 6.65 17.91 1.48
N LEU A 3 7.36 17.10 0.70
CA LEU A 3 6.82 15.92 0.02
C LEU A 3 6.78 14.74 1.01
N THR A 4 5.72 14.66 1.81
CA THR A 4 5.57 13.63 2.87
C THR A 4 4.85 12.37 2.41
N GLU A 5 4.45 12.32 1.13
CA GLU A 5 3.70 11.21 0.54
C GLU A 5 4.43 10.69 -0.70
N MET A 6 4.58 9.36 -0.78
CA MET A 6 5.09 8.67 -1.95
C MET A 6 4.02 7.70 -2.45
N VAL A 7 3.79 7.68 -3.76
CA VAL A 7 2.88 6.75 -4.42
C VAL A 7 3.69 5.80 -5.27
N VAL A 8 3.54 4.50 -5.04
CA VAL A 8 4.26 3.46 -5.78
C VAL A 8 3.26 2.63 -6.57
N LEU A 9 3.48 2.50 -7.87
CA LEU A 9 2.75 1.55 -8.69
C LEU A 9 3.50 0.22 -8.72
N LYS A 10 2.74 -0.86 -8.52
CA LYS A 10 3.23 -2.23 -8.59
C LYS A 10 2.36 -3.01 -9.57
N PRO A 11 2.93 -3.91 -10.39
CA PRO A 11 2.14 -4.86 -11.17
C PRO A 11 1.15 -5.61 -10.28
N ALA A 12 -0.13 -5.59 -10.68
CA ALA A 12 -1.22 -6.20 -9.91
C ALA A 12 -1.24 -7.73 -10.04
N LEU A 13 -0.72 -8.27 -11.14
CA LEU A 13 -0.75 -9.70 -11.42
C LEU A 13 0.57 -10.36 -10.99
N ASN A 14 0.46 -11.56 -10.44
CA ASN A 14 1.60 -12.43 -10.20
C ASN A 14 2.07 -13.10 -11.52
N SER A 15 3.12 -13.92 -11.44
CA SER A 15 3.68 -14.61 -12.60
C SER A 15 2.69 -15.54 -13.34
N PHE A 16 1.57 -15.89 -12.70
CA PHE A 16 0.49 -16.69 -13.28
C PHE A 16 -0.64 -15.83 -13.87
N GLY A 17 -0.48 -14.51 -13.95
CA GLY A 17 -1.50 -13.59 -14.46
C GLY A 17 -2.70 -13.40 -13.51
N ARG A 18 -2.57 -13.78 -12.23
CA ARG A 18 -3.66 -13.70 -11.25
C ARG A 18 -3.41 -12.58 -10.25
N TRP A 19 -4.50 -11.93 -9.83
CA TRP A 19 -4.46 -11.03 -8.68
C TRP A 19 -4.66 -11.84 -7.40
N ASP A 20 -3.81 -11.58 -6.40
CA ASP A 20 -3.84 -12.22 -5.10
C ASP A 20 -3.57 -11.15 -4.02
N ALA A 21 -4.62 -10.76 -3.30
CA ALA A 21 -4.55 -9.74 -2.26
C ALA A 21 -3.52 -10.09 -1.17
N GLU A 22 -3.42 -11.36 -0.82
CA GLU A 22 -2.58 -11.81 0.30
C GLU A 22 -1.10 -11.80 -0.11
N ASP A 23 -0.78 -12.16 -1.35
CA ASP A 23 0.58 -11.99 -1.89
C ASP A 23 0.99 -10.51 -1.87
N HIS A 24 0.09 -9.60 -2.25
CA HIS A 24 0.38 -8.15 -2.19
C HIS A 24 0.58 -7.66 -0.76
N ARG A 25 -0.23 -8.12 0.19
CA ARG A 25 -0.08 -7.81 1.61
C ARG A 25 1.26 -8.28 2.16
N LYS A 26 1.60 -9.55 1.93
CA LYS A 26 2.88 -10.15 2.37
C LYS A 26 4.08 -9.39 1.84
N ARG A 27 4.03 -8.92 0.59
CA ARG A 27 5.12 -8.12 0.00
C ARG A 27 5.29 -6.75 0.66
N VAL A 28 4.20 -6.09 1.06
CA VAL A 28 4.28 -4.85 1.83
C VAL A 28 4.86 -5.11 3.21
N GLU A 29 4.42 -6.19 3.87
CA GLU A 29 4.96 -6.57 5.18
C GLU A 29 6.46 -6.86 5.09
N GLN A 30 6.93 -7.58 4.06
CA GLN A 30 8.35 -7.83 3.80
C GLN A 30 9.14 -6.54 3.56
N LEU A 31 8.60 -5.59 2.78
CA LEU A 31 9.22 -4.28 2.56
C LEU A 31 9.42 -3.55 3.90
N ILE A 32 8.39 -3.55 4.74
CA ILE A 32 8.42 -2.89 6.04
C ILE A 32 9.42 -3.55 6.98
N THR A 33 9.48 -4.89 7.00
CA THR A 33 10.48 -5.63 7.78
C THR A 33 11.90 -5.24 7.37
N ARG A 34 12.21 -5.24 6.06
CA ARG A 34 13.53 -4.82 5.57
C ARG A 34 13.84 -3.37 5.94
N MET A 35 12.86 -2.47 5.81
CA MET A 35 13.10 -1.07 6.15
C MET A 35 13.34 -0.84 7.66
N LYS A 36 12.79 -1.69 8.53
CA LYS A 36 13.13 -1.68 9.97
C LYS A 36 14.57 -2.16 10.22
N GLU A 37 15.08 -3.09 9.42
CA GLU A 37 16.45 -3.61 9.53
C GLU A 37 17.49 -2.58 9.07
N TYR A 38 17.19 -1.80 8.02
CA TYR A 38 18.15 -0.87 7.40
C TYR A 38 18.05 0.60 7.87
N GLY A 39 17.16 0.96 8.82
CA GLY A 39 17.15 2.32 9.38
C GLY A 39 15.93 2.71 10.24
N GLN A 40 15.95 3.96 10.74
CA GLN A 40 14.91 4.54 11.61
C GLN A 40 13.69 5.10 10.86
N LEU A 41 13.52 4.84 9.56
CA LEU A 41 12.51 5.52 8.75
C LEU A 41 11.08 5.14 9.21
N ARG A 42 10.35 6.11 9.79
CA ARG A 42 8.98 5.93 10.26
C ARG A 42 8.00 6.36 9.18
N PHE A 43 7.55 5.42 8.37
CA PHE A 43 6.49 5.64 7.39
C PHE A 43 5.30 4.73 7.67
N ARG A 44 4.14 5.13 7.15
CA ARG A 44 2.90 4.35 7.15
C ARG A 44 2.60 3.94 5.72
N VAL A 45 2.07 2.74 5.53
CA VAL A 45 1.73 2.19 4.20
C VAL A 45 0.26 1.83 4.16
N SER A 46 -0.37 2.12 3.03
CA SER A 46 -1.72 1.66 2.68
C SER A 46 -1.71 1.02 1.30
N LEU A 47 -2.47 -0.06 1.11
CA LEU A 47 -2.68 -0.61 -0.22
C LEU A 47 -3.98 -0.12 -0.85
N GLY A 48 -3.92 0.11 -2.16
CA GLY A 48 -5.09 0.27 -3.01
C GLY A 48 -5.52 -1.07 -3.58
N ASN A 49 -6.74 -1.11 -4.11
CA ASN A 49 -7.28 -2.32 -4.74
C ASN A 49 -6.94 -2.40 -6.23
N TYR A 50 -7.02 -3.62 -6.78
CA TYR A 50 -6.94 -3.85 -8.21
C TYR A 50 -8.29 -3.60 -8.87
N PHE A 51 -8.27 -2.83 -9.95
CA PHE A 51 -9.44 -2.53 -10.78
C PHE A 51 -9.08 -2.73 -12.24
N THR A 52 -10.06 -3.07 -13.07
CA THR A 52 -9.92 -3.15 -14.52
C THR A 52 -10.66 -2.00 -15.19
N GLY A 53 -10.32 -1.75 -16.46
CA GLY A 53 -10.95 -0.70 -17.28
C GLY A 53 -10.39 0.71 -17.06
N PRO A 54 -10.97 1.70 -17.76
CA PRO A 54 -10.55 3.10 -17.69
C PRO A 54 -10.61 3.65 -16.26
N GLY A 55 -9.59 4.42 -15.87
CA GLY A 55 -9.52 5.03 -14.54
C GLY A 55 -9.21 4.07 -13.39
N SER A 56 -8.86 2.82 -13.68
CA SER A 56 -8.49 1.80 -12.67
C SER A 56 -7.38 2.26 -11.73
N ILE A 57 -6.32 2.87 -12.26
CA ILE A 57 -5.19 3.41 -11.47
C ILE A 57 -5.67 4.51 -10.51
N ALA A 58 -6.51 5.43 -11.00
CA ALA A 58 -7.05 6.51 -10.17
C ALA A 58 -7.96 5.95 -9.05
N ARG A 59 -8.77 4.93 -9.34
CA ARG A 59 -9.57 4.23 -8.33
C ARG A 59 -8.67 3.52 -7.31
N SER A 60 -7.63 2.84 -7.75
CA SER A 60 -6.65 2.19 -6.88
C SER A 60 -6.02 3.18 -5.91
N TYR A 61 -5.50 4.30 -6.42
CA TYR A 61 -4.94 5.38 -5.60
C TYR A 61 -5.94 5.95 -4.60
N ARG A 62 -7.17 6.26 -5.04
CA ARG A 62 -8.22 6.78 -4.15
C ARG A 62 -8.53 5.80 -3.02
N THR A 63 -8.63 4.50 -3.32
CA THR A 63 -8.85 3.49 -2.28
C THR A 63 -7.67 3.42 -1.31
N ALA A 64 -6.43 3.44 -1.79
CA ALA A 64 -5.24 3.48 -0.92
C ALA A 64 -5.29 4.68 0.03
N LYS A 65 -5.61 5.87 -0.50
CA LYS A 65 -5.69 7.10 0.29
C LYS A 65 -6.78 7.02 1.36
N THR A 66 -7.96 6.51 1.03
CA THR A 66 -9.03 6.30 2.00
C THR A 66 -8.62 5.28 3.07
N THR A 67 -8.01 4.15 2.67
CA THR A 67 -7.49 3.13 3.58
C THR A 67 -6.46 3.71 4.55
N MET A 68 -5.57 4.60 4.08
CA MET A 68 -4.62 5.32 4.94
C MET A 68 -5.32 6.21 5.98
N VAL A 69 -6.31 7.00 5.54
CA VAL A 69 -7.04 7.93 6.42
C VAL A 69 -7.81 7.16 7.49
N VAL A 70 -8.62 6.18 7.08
CA VAL A 70 -9.43 5.36 7.99
C VAL A 70 -8.53 4.53 8.91
N GLY A 71 -7.45 3.97 8.37
CA GLY A 71 -6.47 3.19 9.12
C GLY A 71 -5.79 4.00 10.23
N LYS A 72 -5.32 5.22 9.92
CA LYS A 72 -4.75 6.13 10.92
C LYS A 72 -5.75 6.49 12.03
N GLN A 73 -7.02 6.65 11.68
CA GLN A 73 -8.07 7.01 12.64
C GLN A 73 -8.43 5.83 13.55
N ARG A 74 -8.60 4.63 12.99
CA ARG A 74 -9.07 3.45 13.73
C ARG A 74 -7.94 2.68 14.44
N MET A 75 -6.72 2.74 13.90
CA MET A 75 -5.55 1.99 14.35
C MET A 75 -4.30 2.89 14.34
N PRO A 76 -4.23 3.90 15.22
CA PRO A 76 -3.18 4.92 15.19
C PRO A 76 -1.76 4.35 15.38
N GLU A 77 -1.65 3.27 16.16
CA GLU A 77 -0.39 2.55 16.43
C GLU A 77 0.05 1.62 15.29
N SER A 78 -0.88 1.25 14.39
CA SER A 78 -0.54 0.47 13.21
C SER A 78 0.22 1.33 12.21
N ARG A 79 1.04 0.66 11.39
CA ARG A 79 1.77 1.28 10.27
C ARG A 79 1.37 0.71 8.91
N CYS A 80 0.54 -0.33 8.91
CA CYS A 80 0.05 -1.00 7.71
C CYS A 80 -1.47 -0.96 7.71
N TYR A 81 -2.05 -0.57 6.58
CA TYR A 81 -3.49 -0.50 6.39
C TYR A 81 -3.85 -1.15 5.06
N PHE A 82 -4.83 -2.06 5.07
CA PHE A 82 -5.23 -2.84 3.90
C PHE A 82 -6.75 -2.80 3.77
#